data_AF-A0A3C1G5G1-F1
#
_entry.id   AF-A0A3C1G5G1-F1
#
_cell.length_a   1.000
_cell.length_b   1.000
_cell.length_c   1.000
_cell.angle_alpha   90.00
_cell.angle_beta   90.00
_cell.angle_gamma   90.00
#
_symmetry.space_group_name_H-M   'P 1'
#
loop_
_entity.id
_entity.type
_entity.pdbx_description
1 polymer ?
#
loop_
_entity_poly.entity_id
_entity_poly.type
_entity_poly.pdbx_seq_one_letter_code
_entity_poly.pdbx_strand_id
1 'polypeptide(L)'
;MKGMDYVTITDHNSIEGAVEIAHLPGTFISVEITTYLPENGCKLHVVALNITNTDYQEIMRLRKDTYELSAYLREKGIVHFLAHALYDMNGKLTVDVLERLVLIFNVFEVKNGARSAKCNSLIEQVTASLTEEKIYRLAAKHGIDPMGETPWLKTLVAGSDDHSGLFVARAYTASKRGGGVTDFLDSVAKGRCWAAGKDGDALTLAHSIYGIGYRFITENLQKNKANSLPFINTLLRTLIDARGAKIPLFEKVRLSIRRCFPDAYDEDYEGRNFEQVLDAEAWRILSDTKFLASISTNDMNRKVFIVISRLVNRLMYVYTKRLTRTWPPVGIAGIFHSMGTIGLLHMLTSPYYVAYYHQHRSKTLIREIEHRFDLTAEQPRKIALFTDTLHEINGVAITIKRMVSTAKAKGLELVVITSGSGTTAFAGGIMNFQSVGEFALPEYPELKLHFPPLLEVLDYFEQEGFTAVHASTPGTMGL
;
A
#
# COMPACT_ATOMS: atom_id res chain seq x y z
N MET A 1 11.24 8.91 19.29
CA MET A 1 9.81 8.59 19.52
C MET A 1 8.82 9.46 18.73
N LYS A 2 9.19 10.24 17.68
CA LYS A 2 8.25 11.07 16.85
C LYS A 2 7.16 11.85 17.65
N GLY A 3 7.44 12.25 18.89
CA GLY A 3 6.49 12.96 19.76
C GLY A 3 5.45 12.08 20.48
N MET A 4 5.61 10.75 20.47
CA MET A 4 4.78 9.82 21.25
C MET A 4 5.25 9.73 22.69
N ASP A 5 4.31 9.74 23.64
CA ASP A 5 4.57 9.59 25.08
C ASP A 5 4.91 8.14 25.48
N TYR A 6 4.24 7.17 24.84
CA TYR A 6 4.42 5.74 25.11
C TYR A 6 4.65 4.95 23.82
N VAL A 7 5.49 3.91 23.89
CA VAL A 7 5.86 3.08 22.73
C VAL A 7 5.98 1.62 23.14
N THR A 8 5.44 0.72 22.33
CA THR A 8 5.68 -0.73 22.46
C THR A 8 5.98 -1.32 21.09
N ILE A 9 6.79 -2.37 21.06
CA ILE A 9 6.90 -3.28 19.92
C ILE A 9 5.92 -4.43 20.16
N THR A 10 5.31 -4.94 19.11
CA THR A 10 4.31 -6.03 19.15
C THR A 10 4.65 -7.06 18.07
N ASP A 11 5.82 -7.67 18.17
CA ASP A 11 6.23 -8.69 17.19
C ASP A 11 5.29 -9.90 17.21
N HIS A 12 5.19 -10.58 16.07
CA HIS A 12 4.33 -11.76 15.94
C HIS A 12 4.80 -12.91 16.83
N ASN A 13 4.00 -13.23 17.85
CA ASN A 13 4.23 -14.33 18.79
C ASN A 13 5.62 -14.29 19.46
N SER A 14 6.23 -13.11 19.58
CA SER A 14 7.52 -12.91 20.26
C SER A 14 7.50 -11.58 21.01
N ILE A 15 8.18 -11.53 22.15
CA ILE A 15 8.37 -10.32 22.96
C ILE A 15 9.82 -9.81 22.91
N GLU A 16 10.71 -10.47 22.18
CA GLU A 16 12.16 -10.19 22.23
C GLU A 16 12.48 -8.74 21.88
N GLY A 17 11.90 -8.20 20.79
CA GLY A 17 12.08 -6.81 20.41
C GLY A 17 11.55 -5.82 21.45
N ALA A 18 10.41 -6.14 22.08
CA ALA A 18 9.84 -5.30 23.14
C ALA A 18 10.71 -5.32 24.41
N VAL A 19 11.28 -6.49 24.76
CA VAL A 19 12.20 -6.64 25.89
C VAL A 19 13.49 -5.87 25.65
N GLU A 20 14.03 -5.87 24.43
CA GLU A 20 15.25 -5.15 24.08
C GLU A 20 15.13 -3.64 24.38
N ILE A 21 13.95 -3.06 24.12
CA ILE A 21 13.70 -1.63 24.34
C ILE A 21 13.08 -1.29 25.70
N ALA A 22 12.73 -2.28 26.53
CA ALA A 22 11.95 -2.09 27.77
C ALA A 22 12.63 -1.18 28.81
N HIS A 23 13.95 -1.00 28.70
CA HIS A 23 14.72 -0.09 29.54
C HIS A 23 14.53 1.39 29.18
N LEU A 24 13.93 1.71 28.02
CA LEU A 24 13.71 3.08 27.57
C LEU A 24 12.46 3.69 28.24
N PRO A 25 12.48 5.00 28.57
CA PRO A 25 11.31 5.66 29.17
C PRO A 25 10.05 5.56 28.31
N GLY A 26 8.90 5.34 28.95
CA GLY A 26 7.61 5.25 28.25
C GLY A 26 7.42 3.97 27.44
N THR A 27 8.31 2.98 27.57
CA THR A 27 8.15 1.68 26.93
C THR A 27 7.50 0.65 27.83
N PHE A 28 6.85 -0.35 27.23
CA PHE A 28 6.24 -1.48 27.93
C PHE A 28 6.23 -2.72 27.01
N ILE A 29 6.12 -3.91 27.60
CA ILE A 29 6.24 -5.18 26.87
C ILE A 29 4.88 -5.59 26.33
N SER A 30 4.78 -5.85 25.03
CA SER A 30 3.54 -6.28 24.37
C SER A 30 3.84 -7.31 23.28
N VAL A 31 2.79 -7.94 22.74
CA VAL A 31 2.92 -8.96 21.69
C VAL A 31 1.71 -8.92 20.76
N GLU A 32 1.94 -9.16 19.46
CA GLU A 32 0.85 -9.44 18.51
C GLU A 32 0.72 -10.95 18.34
N ILE A 33 -0.43 -11.49 18.72
CA ILE A 33 -0.65 -12.93 18.87
C ILE A 33 -1.39 -13.41 17.63
N THR A 34 -0.81 -14.38 16.94
CA THR A 34 -1.52 -15.13 15.91
C THR A 34 -2.38 -16.20 16.56
N THR A 35 -3.70 -16.02 16.47
CA THR A 35 -4.72 -16.94 16.97
C THR A 35 -5.69 -17.38 15.87
N TYR A 36 -6.58 -18.32 16.21
CA TYR A 36 -7.47 -18.98 15.26
C TYR A 36 -8.87 -19.13 15.85
N LEU A 37 -9.89 -18.89 15.03
CA LEU A 37 -11.24 -19.33 15.36
C LEU A 37 -11.35 -20.84 15.13
N PRO A 38 -11.74 -21.62 16.14
CA PRO A 38 -11.87 -23.08 16.01
C PRO A 38 -12.83 -23.54 14.90
N GLU A 39 -13.86 -22.75 14.59
CA GLU A 39 -14.94 -23.16 13.68
C GLU A 39 -14.49 -23.32 12.24
N ASN A 40 -13.60 -22.44 11.77
CA ASN A 40 -13.13 -22.47 10.38
C ASN A 40 -11.60 -22.36 10.27
N GLY A 41 -10.87 -22.16 11.36
CA GLY A 41 -9.43 -21.88 11.36
C GLY A 41 -9.09 -20.53 10.75
N CYS A 42 -10.00 -19.54 10.78
CA CYS A 42 -9.71 -18.17 10.38
C CYS A 42 -8.59 -17.65 11.27
N LYS A 43 -7.51 -17.18 10.65
CA LYS A 43 -6.38 -16.59 11.37
C LYS A 43 -6.80 -15.19 11.83
N LEU A 44 -6.47 -14.83 13.06
CA LEU A 44 -6.73 -13.53 13.66
C LEU A 44 -5.49 -13.03 14.37
N HIS A 45 -5.33 -11.71 14.45
CA HIS A 45 -4.28 -11.09 15.25
C HIS A 45 -4.89 -10.35 16.43
N VAL A 46 -4.43 -10.68 17.63
CA VAL A 46 -4.84 -10.04 18.88
C VAL A 46 -3.59 -9.44 19.50
N VAL A 47 -3.61 -8.15 19.79
CA VAL A 47 -2.50 -7.50 20.49
C VAL A 47 -2.79 -7.52 21.98
N ALA A 48 -1.85 -8.01 22.78
CA ALA A 48 -1.88 -7.94 24.24
C ALA A 48 -0.82 -6.97 24.74
N LEU A 49 -1.23 -6.01 25.57
CA LEU A 49 -0.42 -4.88 26.01
C LEU A 49 0.05 -5.06 27.46
N ASN A 50 1.30 -4.63 27.72
CA ASN A 50 1.91 -4.56 29.04
C ASN A 50 1.87 -5.89 29.82
N ILE A 51 2.39 -6.93 29.18
CA ILE A 51 2.39 -8.30 29.69
C ILE A 51 3.70 -8.64 30.40
N THR A 52 3.64 -9.59 31.34
CA THR A 52 4.84 -10.18 31.95
C THR A 52 5.36 -11.36 31.12
N ASN A 53 6.57 -11.82 31.40
CA ASN A 53 7.10 -13.04 30.78
C ASN A 53 6.25 -14.28 31.13
N THR A 54 5.66 -14.32 32.32
CA THR A 54 4.77 -15.42 32.72
C THR A 54 3.47 -15.39 31.93
N ASP A 55 2.88 -14.21 31.72
CA ASP A 55 1.70 -14.06 30.88
C ASP A 55 2.00 -14.49 29.44
N TYR A 56 3.15 -14.07 28.90
CA TYR A 56 3.57 -14.45 27.54
C TYR A 56 3.62 -15.96 27.33
N GLN A 57 4.21 -16.74 28.25
CA GLN A 57 4.28 -18.20 28.13
C GLN A 57 2.89 -18.83 28.05
N GLU A 58 1.96 -18.34 28.88
CA GLU A 58 0.60 -18.86 28.91
C GLU A 58 -0.22 -18.44 27.68
N ILE A 59 -0.07 -17.18 27.24
CA ILE A 59 -0.62 -16.70 25.97
C ILE A 59 -0.13 -17.58 24.81
N MET A 60 1.17 -17.94 24.76
CA MET A 60 1.71 -18.79 23.71
C MET A 60 1.15 -20.22 23.73
N ARG A 61 0.76 -20.72 24.91
CA ARG A 61 0.07 -22.01 25.08
C ARG A 61 -1.36 -21.96 24.54
N LEU A 62 -2.11 -20.91 24.90
CA LEU A 62 -3.53 -20.77 24.59
C LEU A 62 -3.83 -20.18 23.21
N ARG A 63 -2.85 -19.54 22.55
CA ARG A 63 -3.07 -18.80 21.30
C ARG A 63 -3.72 -19.60 20.16
N LYS A 64 -3.74 -20.93 20.20
CA LYS A 64 -4.34 -21.73 19.12
C LYS A 64 -5.87 -21.66 19.09
N ASP A 65 -6.49 -21.16 20.15
CA ASP A 65 -7.94 -20.96 20.26
C ASP A 65 -8.24 -19.52 20.73
N THR A 66 -9.01 -18.79 19.93
CA THR A 66 -9.35 -17.38 20.24
C THR A 66 -10.24 -17.27 21.47
N TYR A 67 -11.10 -18.26 21.75
CA TYR A 67 -11.99 -18.26 22.90
C TYR A 67 -11.20 -18.50 24.19
N GLU A 68 -10.30 -19.48 24.21
CA GLU A 68 -9.43 -19.73 25.37
C GLU A 68 -8.49 -18.54 25.63
N LEU A 69 -7.88 -18.00 24.57
CA LEU A 69 -7.01 -16.84 24.66
C LEU A 69 -7.73 -15.61 25.22
N SER A 70 -8.90 -15.26 24.65
CA SER A 70 -9.67 -14.09 25.10
C SER A 70 -10.18 -14.26 26.54
N ALA A 71 -10.59 -15.47 26.93
CA ALA A 71 -11.00 -15.78 28.30
C ALA A 71 -9.85 -15.54 29.29
N TYR A 72 -8.64 -16.04 28.98
CA TYR A 72 -7.45 -15.85 29.82
C TYR A 72 -7.04 -14.37 29.94
N LEU A 73 -6.95 -13.66 28.81
CA LEU A 73 -6.58 -12.24 28.80
C LEU A 73 -7.55 -11.42 29.66
N ARG A 74 -8.84 -11.76 29.59
CA ARG A 74 -9.89 -11.13 30.41
C ARG A 74 -9.74 -11.47 31.90
N GLU A 75 -9.55 -12.74 32.25
CA GLU A 75 -9.39 -13.18 33.65
C GLU A 75 -8.20 -12.48 34.32
N LYS A 76 -7.10 -12.29 33.57
CA LYS A 76 -5.90 -11.59 34.04
C LYS A 76 -6.00 -10.06 34.02
N GLY A 77 -7.06 -9.49 33.43
CA GLY A 77 -7.19 -8.05 33.26
C GLY A 77 -6.15 -7.45 32.31
N ILE A 78 -5.62 -8.25 31.36
CA ILE A 78 -4.65 -7.79 30.38
C ILE A 78 -5.38 -6.97 29.32
N VAL A 79 -4.92 -5.74 29.07
CA VAL A 79 -5.47 -4.91 28.00
C VAL A 79 -5.12 -5.52 26.66
N HIS A 80 -6.13 -5.82 25.85
CA HIS A 80 -5.95 -6.44 24.55
C HIS A 80 -6.97 -5.92 23.54
N PHE A 81 -6.63 -6.00 22.27
CA PHE A 81 -7.51 -5.57 21.18
C PHE A 81 -7.35 -6.44 19.94
N LEU A 82 -8.40 -6.48 19.13
CA LEU A 82 -8.37 -7.13 17.82
C LEU A 82 -7.65 -6.20 16.82
N ALA A 83 -6.52 -6.64 16.29
CA ALA A 83 -5.74 -5.89 15.30
C ALA A 83 -6.34 -6.08 13.90
N HIS A 84 -6.33 -5.00 13.10
CA HIS A 84 -6.73 -4.95 11.68
C HIS A 84 -7.86 -5.93 11.31
N ALA A 85 -8.99 -5.84 12.02
CA ALA A 85 -10.09 -6.83 12.05
C ALA A 85 -10.62 -7.28 10.67
N LEU A 86 -10.46 -6.46 9.64
CA LEU A 86 -10.92 -6.71 8.28
C LEU A 86 -9.83 -7.27 7.34
N TYR A 87 -8.65 -7.60 7.86
CA TYR A 87 -7.55 -8.16 7.08
C TYR A 87 -7.63 -9.68 6.99
N ASP A 88 -8.06 -10.19 5.85
CA ASP A 88 -8.22 -11.63 5.61
C ASP A 88 -6.88 -12.36 5.36
N MET A 89 -6.20 -12.78 6.41
CA MET A 89 -4.85 -13.34 6.28
C MET A 89 -4.76 -14.68 5.55
N ASN A 90 -5.79 -15.52 5.64
CA ASN A 90 -5.76 -16.88 5.12
C ASN A 90 -6.96 -17.27 4.24
N GLY A 91 -7.75 -16.31 3.76
CA GLY A 91 -8.87 -16.56 2.86
C GLY A 91 -10.14 -17.07 3.56
N LYS A 92 -10.25 -16.83 4.87
CA LYS A 92 -11.28 -17.43 5.75
C LYS A 92 -12.07 -16.42 6.56
N LEU A 93 -11.75 -15.14 6.43
CA LEU A 93 -12.51 -14.07 7.07
C LEU A 93 -13.87 -13.91 6.36
N THR A 94 -14.94 -14.17 7.10
CA THR A 94 -16.33 -14.01 6.63
C THR A 94 -17.07 -13.02 7.52
N VAL A 95 -18.27 -12.61 7.11
CA VAL A 95 -19.09 -11.73 7.96
C VAL A 95 -19.54 -12.45 9.23
N ASP A 96 -19.80 -13.76 9.17
CA ASP A 96 -20.09 -14.56 10.37
C ASP A 96 -18.90 -14.59 11.34
N VAL A 97 -17.66 -14.59 10.82
CA VAL A 97 -16.46 -14.42 11.68
C VAL A 97 -16.47 -13.05 12.34
N LEU A 98 -16.71 -11.97 11.59
CA LEU A 98 -16.77 -10.62 12.16
C LEU A 98 -17.87 -10.49 13.22
N GLU A 99 -19.04 -11.08 12.99
CA GLU A 99 -20.13 -11.14 13.96
C GLU A 99 -19.74 -11.86 15.26
N ARG A 100 -18.92 -12.92 15.21
CA ARG A 100 -18.35 -13.55 16.41
C ARG A 100 -17.34 -12.64 17.10
N LEU A 101 -16.48 -11.98 16.33
CA LEU A 101 -15.45 -11.09 16.85
C LEU A 101 -16.04 -9.90 17.62
N VAL A 102 -17.17 -9.33 17.18
CA VAL A 102 -17.86 -8.26 17.93
C VAL A 102 -18.46 -8.75 19.25
N LEU A 103 -18.65 -10.05 19.45
CA LEU A 103 -19.08 -10.62 20.73
C LEU A 103 -17.89 -10.89 21.65
N ILE A 104 -16.77 -11.34 21.10
CA ILE A 104 -15.58 -11.78 21.85
C ILE A 104 -14.71 -10.61 22.32
N PHE A 105 -14.64 -9.51 21.55
CA PHE A 105 -13.76 -8.38 21.83
C PHE A 105 -14.53 -7.08 22.11
N ASN A 106 -13.98 -6.25 23.01
CA ASN A 106 -14.49 -4.90 23.29
C ASN A 106 -13.58 -3.79 22.77
N VAL A 107 -12.34 -4.10 22.42
CA VAL A 107 -11.37 -3.11 21.92
C VAL A 107 -10.98 -3.49 20.49
N PHE A 108 -11.16 -2.55 19.56
CA PHE A 108 -10.92 -2.76 18.14
C PHE A 108 -9.90 -1.75 17.62
N GLU A 109 -8.92 -2.24 16.85
CA GLU A 109 -8.11 -1.37 16.02
C GLU A 109 -8.95 -0.89 14.83
N VAL A 110 -9.39 0.37 14.88
CA VAL A 110 -10.18 0.99 13.81
C VAL A 110 -9.35 1.88 12.89
N LYS A 111 -8.14 2.25 13.30
CA LYS A 111 -7.21 3.01 12.46
C LYS A 111 -5.83 2.35 12.47
N ASN A 112 -5.52 1.69 11.37
CA ASN A 112 -4.24 1.04 11.16
C ASN A 112 -3.44 1.81 10.09
N GLY A 113 -2.18 2.12 10.40
CA GLY A 113 -1.28 2.91 9.55
C GLY A 113 -0.82 2.22 8.26
N ALA A 114 -1.02 0.91 8.13
CA ALA A 114 -0.70 0.11 6.94
C ALA A 114 -1.94 -0.25 6.10
N ARG A 115 -3.17 0.03 6.58
CA ARG A 115 -4.42 -0.34 5.92
C ARG A 115 -5.11 0.83 5.24
N SER A 116 -5.82 0.54 4.15
CA SER A 116 -6.57 1.54 3.39
C SER A 116 -7.62 2.25 4.25
N ALA A 117 -7.87 3.53 3.94
CA ALA A 117 -8.91 4.32 4.60
C ALA A 117 -10.30 3.69 4.49
N LYS A 118 -10.58 2.96 3.41
CA LYS A 118 -11.84 2.24 3.22
C LYS A 118 -12.06 1.15 4.28
N CYS A 119 -11.05 0.33 4.56
CA CYS A 119 -11.14 -0.70 5.59
C CYS A 119 -11.26 -0.10 6.98
N ASN A 120 -10.44 0.92 7.29
CA ASN A 120 -10.48 1.62 8.58
C ASN A 120 -11.85 2.27 8.82
N SER A 121 -12.40 2.96 7.82
CA SER A 121 -13.73 3.58 7.90
C SER A 121 -14.84 2.54 8.08
N LEU A 122 -14.74 1.39 7.42
CA LEU A 122 -15.75 0.34 7.52
C LEU A 122 -15.80 -0.27 8.93
N ILE A 123 -14.65 -0.59 9.54
CA ILE A 123 -14.65 -1.13 10.90
C ILE A 123 -15.12 -0.09 11.94
N GLU A 124 -14.79 1.19 11.73
CA GLU A 124 -15.30 2.30 12.54
C GLU A 124 -16.83 2.40 12.43
N GLN A 125 -17.40 2.31 11.22
CA GLN A 125 -18.85 2.29 11.00
C GLN A 125 -19.52 1.05 11.60
N VAL A 126 -18.92 -0.13 11.44
CA VAL A 126 -19.41 -1.38 12.05
C VAL A 126 -19.51 -1.22 13.56
N THR A 127 -18.42 -0.80 14.21
CA THR A 127 -18.39 -0.64 15.67
C THR A 127 -19.35 0.44 16.17
N ALA A 128 -19.52 1.54 15.44
CA ALA A 128 -20.48 2.61 15.76
C ALA A 128 -21.96 2.21 15.53
N SER A 129 -22.22 1.24 14.66
CA SER A 129 -23.58 0.78 14.33
C SER A 129 -24.17 -0.23 15.31
N LEU A 130 -23.36 -0.71 16.26
CA LEU A 130 -23.76 -1.72 17.25
C LEU A 130 -24.72 -1.11 18.27
N THR A 131 -25.85 -1.77 18.47
CA THR A 131 -26.80 -1.48 19.55
C THR A 131 -26.90 -2.69 20.47
N GLU A 132 -27.49 -2.49 21.65
CA GLU A 132 -27.76 -3.56 22.60
C GLU A 132 -28.56 -4.70 21.93
N GLU A 133 -29.62 -4.36 21.19
CA GLU A 133 -30.46 -5.33 20.49
C GLU A 133 -29.69 -6.09 19.41
N LYS A 134 -28.84 -5.38 18.65
CA LYS A 134 -27.99 -6.02 17.63
C LYS A 134 -27.03 -7.01 18.26
N ILE A 135 -26.36 -6.64 19.36
CA ILE A 135 -25.42 -7.53 20.05
C ILE A 135 -26.13 -8.77 20.59
N TYR A 136 -27.26 -8.64 21.28
CA TYR A 136 -27.96 -9.80 21.83
C TYR A 136 -28.57 -10.70 20.74
N ARG A 137 -29.00 -10.12 19.61
CA ARG A 137 -29.38 -10.90 18.42
C ARG A 137 -28.20 -11.71 17.88
N LEU A 138 -27.01 -11.12 17.78
CA LEU A 138 -25.80 -11.82 17.34
C LEU A 138 -25.36 -12.88 18.36
N ALA A 139 -25.44 -12.60 19.66
CA ALA A 139 -25.16 -13.53 20.74
C ALA A 139 -26.06 -14.79 20.63
N ALA A 140 -27.36 -14.59 20.45
CA ALA A 140 -28.32 -15.68 20.24
C ALA A 140 -28.04 -16.46 18.94
N LYS A 141 -27.68 -15.77 17.85
CA LYS A 141 -27.34 -16.39 16.56
C LYS A 141 -26.12 -17.31 16.66
N HIS A 142 -25.06 -16.86 17.35
CA HIS A 142 -23.78 -17.56 17.39
C HIS A 142 -23.56 -18.41 18.64
N GLY A 143 -24.42 -18.29 19.65
CA GLY A 143 -24.31 -19.00 20.93
C GLY A 143 -23.12 -18.54 21.75
N ILE A 144 -22.79 -17.25 21.71
CA ILE A 144 -21.63 -16.65 22.40
C ILE A 144 -22.12 -15.57 23.34
N ASP A 145 -21.74 -15.66 24.62
CA ASP A 145 -21.99 -14.61 25.59
C ASP A 145 -21.15 -13.37 25.27
N PRO A 146 -21.77 -12.19 25.07
CA PRO A 146 -21.04 -11.00 24.68
C PRO A 146 -20.17 -10.47 25.81
N MET A 147 -19.01 -9.91 25.46
CA MET A 147 -18.00 -9.47 26.42
C MET A 147 -18.41 -8.19 27.19
N GLY A 148 -18.37 -8.25 28.52
CA GLY A 148 -18.48 -7.06 29.40
C GLY A 148 -19.93 -6.59 29.64
N GLU A 149 -20.07 -5.50 30.40
CA GLU A 149 -21.40 -4.96 30.79
C GLU A 149 -22.10 -4.21 29.66
N THR A 150 -21.33 -3.51 28.82
CA THR A 150 -21.85 -2.74 27.67
C THR A 150 -21.20 -3.21 26.36
N PRO A 151 -21.45 -4.45 25.91
CA PRO A 151 -20.77 -5.04 24.76
C PRO A 151 -21.05 -4.32 23.44
N TRP A 152 -22.09 -3.50 23.32
CA TRP A 152 -22.34 -2.66 22.14
C TRP A 152 -21.47 -1.40 22.10
N LEU A 153 -20.83 -1.00 23.22
CA LEU A 153 -19.91 0.13 23.28
C LEU A 153 -18.47 -0.37 23.14
N LYS A 154 -17.88 -0.14 21.96
CA LYS A 154 -16.51 -0.58 21.66
C LYS A 154 -15.49 0.52 21.92
N THR A 155 -14.36 0.15 22.50
CA THR A 155 -13.19 1.03 22.58
C THR A 155 -12.46 1.03 21.23
N LEU A 156 -12.12 2.22 20.76
CA LEU A 156 -11.47 2.44 19.47
C LEU A 156 -9.99 2.75 19.68
N VAL A 157 -9.12 1.91 19.13
CA VAL A 157 -7.66 2.08 19.17
C VAL A 157 -7.07 2.17 17.77
N ALA A 158 -5.81 2.57 17.72
CA ALA A 158 -5.04 2.76 16.51
C ALA A 158 -3.57 2.40 16.72
N GLY A 159 -2.97 1.81 15.68
CA GLY A 159 -1.57 1.39 15.65
C GLY A 159 -0.94 1.68 14.29
N SER A 160 0.36 1.96 14.27
CA SER A 160 1.06 2.22 13.01
C SER A 160 1.26 0.97 12.17
N ASP A 161 1.29 -0.21 12.81
CA ASP A 161 1.51 -1.51 12.16
C ASP A 161 2.74 -1.49 11.22
N ASP A 162 3.80 -0.80 11.68
CA ASP A 162 4.96 -0.50 10.86
C ASP A 162 5.96 -1.64 10.90
N HIS A 163 6.13 -2.28 9.76
CA HIS A 163 7.08 -3.38 9.56
C HIS A 163 8.42 -2.90 8.99
N SER A 164 8.56 -1.61 8.68
CA SER A 164 9.68 -1.05 7.91
C SER A 164 10.55 -0.06 8.67
N GLY A 165 10.06 0.45 9.81
CA GLY A 165 10.68 1.55 10.56
C GLY A 165 10.44 2.93 9.93
N LEU A 166 9.81 3.01 8.75
CA LEU A 166 9.55 4.26 8.04
C LEU A 166 8.29 4.96 8.56
N PHE A 167 7.27 4.17 8.92
CA PHE A 167 5.91 4.64 9.21
C PHE A 167 5.53 4.58 10.69
N VAL A 168 6.52 4.41 11.58
CA VAL A 168 6.32 4.52 13.03
C VAL A 168 5.46 5.74 13.37
N ALA A 169 4.48 5.54 14.25
CA ALA A 169 3.53 6.55 14.74
C ALA A 169 2.67 7.22 13.65
N ARG A 170 2.52 6.60 12.46
CA ARG A 170 1.61 7.11 11.42
C ARG A 170 0.16 7.12 11.92
N ALA A 171 -0.25 6.05 12.59
CA ALA A 171 -1.48 5.95 13.36
C ALA A 171 -1.13 5.60 14.80
N TYR A 172 -1.92 6.10 15.76
CA TYR A 172 -1.64 5.98 17.18
C TYR A 172 -2.91 6.19 18.01
N THR A 173 -2.95 5.56 19.18
CA THR A 173 -4.04 5.73 20.15
C THR A 173 -3.72 6.91 21.07
N ALA A 174 -4.69 7.79 21.29
CA ALA A 174 -4.56 8.93 22.18
C ALA A 174 -5.60 8.86 23.31
N SER A 175 -5.26 9.39 24.48
CA SER A 175 -6.18 9.58 25.60
C SER A 175 -6.00 10.98 26.18
N LYS A 176 -6.90 11.40 27.08
CA LYS A 176 -6.69 12.67 27.81
C LYS A 176 -5.39 12.58 28.61
N ARG A 177 -4.59 13.64 28.56
CA ARG A 177 -3.29 13.71 29.22
C ARG A 177 -3.44 13.43 30.72
N GLY A 178 -2.74 12.41 31.21
CA GLY A 178 -2.67 12.07 32.62
C GLY A 178 -1.80 10.85 32.85
N GLY A 179 -1.01 10.88 33.92
CA GLY A 179 -0.38 9.69 34.46
C GLY A 179 0.78 9.08 33.66
N GLY A 180 1.05 7.79 33.92
CA GLY A 180 2.05 6.96 33.25
C GLY A 180 1.43 5.92 32.29
N VAL A 181 2.22 4.91 31.89
CA VAL A 181 1.75 3.81 31.02
C VAL A 181 0.49 3.14 31.58
N THR A 182 0.43 2.92 32.90
CA THR A 182 -0.72 2.28 33.57
C THR A 182 -2.01 3.08 33.38
N ASP A 183 -1.96 4.41 33.49
CA ASP A 183 -3.13 5.29 33.33
C ASP A 183 -3.60 5.34 31.87
N PHE A 184 -2.67 5.26 30.93
CA PHE A 184 -2.98 5.11 29.51
C PHE A 184 -3.71 3.79 29.24
N LEU A 185 -3.20 2.67 29.76
CA LEU A 185 -3.82 1.35 29.59
C LEU A 185 -5.19 1.26 30.26
N ASP A 186 -5.36 1.85 31.45
CA ASP A 186 -6.67 1.97 32.11
C ASP A 186 -7.66 2.82 31.28
N SER A 187 -7.15 3.84 30.59
CA SER A 187 -7.97 4.62 29.65
C SER A 187 -8.42 3.79 28.46
N VAL A 188 -7.57 2.92 27.91
CA VAL A 188 -7.96 1.97 26.85
C VAL A 188 -8.99 0.97 27.38
N ALA A 189 -8.74 0.34 28.53
CA ALA A 189 -9.64 -0.64 29.11
C ALA A 189 -11.06 -0.07 29.37
N LYS A 190 -11.15 1.21 29.77
CA LYS A 190 -12.40 1.91 30.09
C LYS A 190 -13.00 2.70 28.92
N GLY A 191 -12.45 2.61 27.71
CA GLY A 191 -12.97 3.35 26.55
C GLY A 191 -12.79 4.88 26.62
N ARG A 192 -11.81 5.36 27.38
CA ARG A 192 -11.46 6.79 27.53
C ARG A 192 -10.29 7.20 26.62
N CYS A 193 -10.22 6.60 25.43
CA CYS A 193 -9.23 6.88 24.39
C CYS A 193 -9.89 7.03 23.02
N TRP A 194 -9.13 7.47 22.02
CA TRP A 194 -9.56 7.56 20.63
C TRP A 194 -8.43 7.21 19.66
N ALA A 195 -8.82 6.73 18.49
CA ALA A 195 -7.93 6.47 17.37
C ALA A 195 -7.52 7.79 16.68
N ALA A 196 -6.23 7.98 16.41
CA ALA A 196 -5.70 9.18 15.76
C ALA A 196 -4.60 8.86 14.74
N GLY A 197 -4.18 9.88 13.98
CA GLY A 197 -3.16 9.77 12.93
C GLY A 197 -3.75 9.60 11.54
N LYS A 198 -2.97 8.98 10.64
CA LYS A 198 -3.29 8.83 9.21
C LYS A 198 -3.47 7.35 8.85
N ASP A 199 -4.43 7.10 7.97
CA ASP A 199 -4.62 5.78 7.36
C ASP A 199 -3.43 5.40 6.47
N GLY A 200 -3.27 4.12 6.20
CA GLY A 200 -2.37 3.62 5.18
C GLY A 200 -2.97 3.72 3.78
N ASP A 201 -2.15 3.39 2.80
CA ASP A 201 -2.50 3.27 1.39
C ASP A 201 -1.61 2.21 0.72
N ALA A 202 -1.86 1.94 -0.56
CA ALA A 202 -1.06 0.98 -1.32
C ALA A 202 0.43 1.39 -1.37
N LEU A 203 0.73 2.69 -1.46
CA LEU A 203 2.12 3.17 -1.50
C LEU A 203 2.85 2.92 -0.19
N THR A 204 2.19 3.16 0.94
CA THR A 204 2.71 2.90 2.29
C THR A 204 3.03 1.43 2.46
N LEU A 205 2.11 0.53 2.07
CA LEU A 205 2.35 -0.91 2.11
C LEU A 205 3.50 -1.34 1.18
N ALA A 206 3.55 -0.83 -0.05
CA ALA A 206 4.63 -1.14 -0.98
C ALA A 206 6.00 -0.70 -0.44
N HIS A 207 6.09 0.52 0.10
CA HIS A 207 7.32 1.03 0.72
C HIS A 207 7.69 0.28 1.99
N SER A 208 6.71 -0.22 2.75
CA SER A 208 7.00 -1.11 3.87
C SER A 208 7.68 -2.39 3.41
N ILE A 209 7.17 -3.02 2.34
CA ILE A 209 7.76 -4.22 1.73
C ILE A 209 9.18 -3.92 1.22
N TYR A 210 9.39 -2.80 0.53
CA TYR A 210 10.73 -2.38 0.10
C TYR A 210 11.68 -2.19 1.30
N GLY A 211 11.21 -1.57 2.39
CA GLY A 211 11.99 -1.38 3.60
C GLY A 211 12.43 -2.69 4.26
N ILE A 212 11.54 -3.69 4.29
CA ILE A 212 11.86 -5.05 4.77
C ILE A 212 12.93 -5.70 3.89
N GLY A 213 12.70 -5.70 2.57
CA GLY A 213 13.65 -6.31 1.61
C GLY A 213 15.02 -5.64 1.65
N TYR A 214 15.06 -4.30 1.75
CA TYR A 214 16.31 -3.55 1.89
C TYR A 214 17.08 -3.97 3.14
N ARG A 215 16.42 -4.03 4.31
CA ARG A 215 17.07 -4.44 5.56
C ARG A 215 17.62 -5.86 5.49
N PHE A 216 16.82 -6.80 5.01
CA PHE A 216 17.23 -8.18 4.80
C PHE A 216 18.48 -8.30 3.91
N ILE A 217 18.52 -7.55 2.80
CA ILE A 217 19.68 -7.50 1.90
C ILE A 217 20.89 -6.90 2.62
N THR A 218 20.74 -5.79 3.33
CA THR A 218 21.86 -5.11 3.99
C THR A 218 22.45 -5.87 5.18
N GLU A 219 21.63 -6.64 5.89
CA GLU A 219 22.06 -7.43 7.05
C GLU A 219 22.71 -8.75 6.63
N ASN A 220 22.24 -9.37 5.53
CA ASN A 220 22.68 -10.69 5.11
C ASN A 220 23.76 -10.67 4.00
N LEU A 221 24.00 -9.54 3.33
CA LEU A 221 25.03 -9.44 2.28
C LEU A 221 26.15 -8.47 2.70
N GLN A 222 27.39 -8.96 2.72
CA GLN A 222 28.58 -8.16 3.02
C GLN A 222 28.69 -6.94 2.09
N LYS A 223 28.79 -5.75 2.68
CA LYS A 223 28.97 -4.45 2.01
C LYS A 223 30.19 -4.46 1.09
N ASN A 224 30.01 -4.63 -0.21
CA ASN A 224 31.11 -4.47 -1.18
C ASN A 224 30.74 -3.80 -2.52
N LYS A 225 29.61 -3.08 -2.63
CA LYS A 225 29.24 -2.37 -3.88
C LYS A 225 28.72 -0.94 -3.70
N ALA A 226 29.08 -0.23 -2.62
CA ALA A 226 28.56 1.12 -2.38
C ALA A 226 28.99 2.18 -3.42
N ASN A 227 29.95 1.88 -4.31
CA ASN A 227 30.56 2.85 -5.24
C ASN A 227 30.18 2.72 -6.73
N SER A 228 29.37 1.76 -7.17
CA SER A 228 29.10 1.57 -8.62
C SER A 228 27.95 2.40 -9.20
N LEU A 229 27.08 3.00 -8.36
CA LEU A 229 25.85 3.70 -8.77
C LEU A 229 25.69 5.08 -8.09
N PRO A 230 26.52 6.07 -8.45
CA PRO A 230 26.55 7.36 -7.76
C PRO A 230 25.24 8.15 -7.87
N PHE A 231 24.58 8.17 -9.03
CA PHE A 231 23.38 8.99 -9.22
C PHE A 231 22.14 8.35 -8.61
N ILE A 232 22.04 7.02 -8.62
CA ILE A 232 21.01 6.31 -7.85
C ILE A 232 21.16 6.60 -6.36
N ASN A 233 22.39 6.55 -5.83
CA ASN A 233 22.65 6.88 -4.43
C ASN A 233 22.26 8.33 -4.11
N THR A 234 22.60 9.29 -4.97
CA THR A 234 22.19 10.69 -4.81
C THR A 234 20.67 10.85 -4.92
N LEU A 235 20.00 10.15 -5.83
CA LEU A 235 18.55 10.17 -6.01
C LEU A 235 17.84 9.63 -4.77
N LEU A 236 18.26 8.47 -4.27
CA LEU A 236 17.73 7.88 -3.05
C LEU A 236 17.93 8.78 -1.84
N ARG A 237 19.11 9.42 -1.70
CA ARG A 237 19.33 10.42 -0.65
C ARG A 237 18.41 11.62 -0.79
N THR A 238 18.28 12.16 -2.00
CA THR A 238 17.39 13.31 -2.28
C THR A 238 15.93 12.99 -1.96
N LEU A 239 15.52 11.73 -2.15
CA LEU A 239 14.17 11.27 -1.83
C LEU A 239 14.00 10.95 -0.34
N ILE A 240 14.97 10.30 0.32
CA ILE A 240 14.82 9.81 1.69
C ILE A 240 15.13 10.92 2.72
N ASP A 241 16.06 11.83 2.43
CA ASP A 241 16.43 12.91 3.34
C ASP A 241 15.44 14.09 3.30
N ALA A 242 14.37 13.96 4.08
CA ALA A 242 13.67 15.10 4.68
C ALA A 242 14.40 15.67 5.92
N ARG A 243 15.60 15.18 6.27
CA ARG A 243 16.40 15.61 7.44
C ARG A 243 17.62 16.46 7.09
N GLY A 244 17.55 17.29 6.06
CA GLY A 244 18.49 18.40 5.88
C GLY A 244 19.97 18.03 5.73
N ALA A 245 20.29 16.82 5.25
CA ALA A 245 21.66 16.50 4.86
C ALA A 245 22.01 17.36 3.63
N LYS A 246 22.89 18.35 3.83
CA LYS A 246 23.44 19.15 2.75
C LYS A 246 24.19 18.21 1.80
N ILE A 247 23.81 18.20 0.52
CA ILE A 247 24.60 17.55 -0.53
C ILE A 247 26.06 18.03 -0.36
N PRO A 248 27.03 17.12 -0.15
CA PRO A 248 28.43 17.48 0.05
C PRO A 248 28.90 18.40 -1.09
N LEU A 249 29.68 19.43 -0.76
CA LEU A 249 30.12 20.42 -1.75
C LEU A 249 30.85 19.77 -2.93
N PHE A 250 31.59 18.68 -2.68
CA PHE A 250 32.26 17.91 -3.73
C PHE A 250 31.28 17.16 -4.66
N GLU A 251 30.12 16.71 -4.17
CA GLU A 251 29.08 16.12 -5.02
C GLU A 251 28.39 17.19 -5.86
N LYS A 252 28.13 18.38 -5.29
CA LYS A 252 27.62 19.53 -6.07
C LYS A 252 28.59 19.95 -7.17
N VAL A 253 29.89 20.00 -6.85
CA VAL A 253 30.95 20.32 -7.80
C VAL A 253 31.10 19.21 -8.85
N ARG A 254 31.04 17.93 -8.47
CA ARG A 254 31.09 16.79 -9.41
C ARG A 254 29.85 16.72 -10.32
N LEU A 255 28.66 17.00 -9.79
CA LEU A 255 27.42 17.16 -10.54
C LEU A 255 27.48 18.35 -11.50
N SER A 256 28.12 19.45 -11.10
CA SER A 256 28.29 20.66 -11.91
C SER A 256 29.34 20.47 -13.02
N ILE A 257 30.47 19.83 -12.71
CA ILE A 257 31.52 19.49 -13.69
C ILE A 257 30.99 18.49 -14.72
N ARG A 258 30.19 17.49 -14.32
CA ARG A 258 29.57 16.53 -15.25
C ARG A 258 28.37 17.08 -16.03
N ARG A 259 27.73 18.17 -15.56
CA ARG A 259 26.74 18.93 -16.35
C ARG A 259 27.35 19.61 -17.57
N CYS A 260 28.65 19.91 -17.53
CA CYS A 260 29.38 20.57 -18.61
C CYS A 260 29.95 19.61 -19.67
N PHE A 261 29.79 18.29 -19.51
CA PHE A 261 30.21 17.27 -20.50
C PHE A 261 29.02 16.39 -20.91
N PRO A 262 28.18 16.85 -21.86
CA PRO A 262 26.98 16.14 -22.31
C PRO A 262 27.30 14.82 -23.06
N ASP A 263 28.49 14.73 -23.66
CA ASP A 263 28.88 13.67 -24.61
C ASP A 263 29.05 12.27 -23.99
N ALA A 264 28.94 12.13 -22.65
CA ALA A 264 29.07 10.83 -21.98
C ALA A 264 27.75 10.01 -21.92
N TYR A 265 26.60 10.60 -22.28
CA TYR A 265 25.28 9.99 -22.15
C TYR A 265 24.36 10.31 -23.33
N ASP A 266 24.84 10.02 -24.53
CA ASP A 266 24.04 9.90 -25.74
C ASP A 266 22.78 9.02 -25.50
N GLU A 267 21.69 9.23 -26.26
CA GLU A 267 20.52 8.33 -26.22
C GLU A 267 20.85 6.90 -26.71
N ASP A 268 22.07 6.72 -27.22
CA ASP A 268 22.60 5.42 -27.57
C ASP A 268 23.02 4.62 -26.33
N TYR A 269 22.12 3.73 -25.94
CA TYR A 269 22.33 2.76 -24.87
C TYR A 269 23.03 1.48 -25.37
N GLU A 270 23.46 1.39 -26.62
CA GLU A 270 24.10 0.17 -27.12
C GLU A 270 25.37 -0.19 -26.32
N GLY A 271 25.51 -1.49 -26.03
CA GLY A 271 26.61 -2.02 -25.21
C GLY A 271 26.52 -1.75 -23.69
N ARG A 272 25.59 -0.92 -23.21
CA ARG A 272 25.46 -0.62 -21.77
C ARG A 272 24.68 -1.70 -21.02
N ASN A 273 25.21 -2.08 -19.85
CA ASN A 273 24.55 -2.99 -18.92
C ASN A 273 23.43 -2.29 -18.11
N PHE A 274 22.61 -3.06 -17.40
CA PHE A 274 21.48 -2.54 -16.62
C PHE A 274 21.87 -1.44 -15.62
N GLU A 275 22.93 -1.65 -14.83
CA GLU A 275 23.42 -0.70 -13.83
C GLU A 275 23.78 0.66 -14.48
N GLN A 276 24.43 0.64 -15.64
CA GLN A 276 24.82 1.84 -16.38
C GLN A 276 23.60 2.59 -16.96
N VAL A 277 22.60 1.88 -17.47
CA VAL A 277 21.36 2.48 -17.98
C VAL A 277 20.56 3.08 -16.83
N LEU A 278 20.47 2.36 -15.70
CA LEU A 278 19.79 2.79 -14.48
C LEU A 278 20.40 4.08 -13.91
N ASP A 279 21.74 4.13 -13.77
CA ASP A 279 22.44 5.31 -13.24
C ASP A 279 22.34 6.52 -14.20
N ALA A 280 22.32 6.28 -15.52
CA ALA A 280 22.10 7.33 -16.53
C ALA A 280 20.71 7.96 -16.42
N GLU A 281 19.67 7.14 -16.31
CA GLU A 281 18.29 7.64 -16.20
C GLU A 281 18.05 8.31 -14.83
N ALA A 282 18.68 7.84 -13.75
CA ALA A 282 18.67 8.55 -12.46
C ALA A 282 19.28 9.95 -12.56
N TRP A 283 20.38 10.11 -13.29
CA TRP A 283 20.98 11.42 -13.55
C TRP A 283 20.04 12.35 -14.34
N ARG A 284 19.34 11.83 -15.35
CA ARG A 284 18.36 12.62 -16.13
C ARG A 284 17.24 13.15 -15.23
N ILE A 285 16.73 12.31 -14.32
CA ILE A 285 15.74 12.73 -13.33
C ILE A 285 16.29 13.82 -12.41
N LEU A 286 17.51 13.64 -11.88
CA LEU A 286 18.16 14.65 -11.02
C LEU A 286 18.43 15.98 -11.74
N SER A 287 18.63 15.92 -13.06
CA SER A 287 18.91 17.10 -13.88
C SER A 287 17.64 17.87 -14.28
N ASP A 288 16.47 17.22 -14.26
CA ASP A 288 15.17 17.81 -14.57
C ASP A 288 14.61 18.60 -13.37
N THR A 289 15.12 19.82 -13.20
CA THR A 289 14.73 20.72 -12.12
C THR A 289 13.24 21.10 -12.13
N LYS A 290 12.61 21.16 -13.32
CA LYS A 290 11.18 21.46 -13.45
C LYS A 290 10.33 20.33 -12.90
N PHE A 291 10.69 19.09 -13.21
CA PHE A 291 10.04 17.92 -12.65
C PHE A 291 10.23 17.81 -11.14
N LEU A 292 11.47 17.97 -10.64
CA LEU A 292 11.71 17.91 -9.19
C LEU A 292 10.93 18.99 -8.43
N ALA A 293 10.75 20.16 -9.04
CA ALA A 293 9.90 21.22 -8.49
C ALA A 293 8.40 20.87 -8.56
N SER A 294 7.93 20.20 -9.63
CA SER A 294 6.52 19.83 -9.77
C SER A 294 6.08 18.72 -8.80
N ILE A 295 7.01 17.87 -8.35
CA ILE A 295 6.74 16.81 -7.36
C ILE A 295 6.92 17.26 -5.91
N SER A 296 6.96 18.57 -5.62
CA SER A 296 7.15 19.13 -4.27
C SER A 296 5.93 18.96 -3.35
N THR A 297 5.35 17.76 -3.31
CA THR A 297 4.29 17.39 -2.36
C THR A 297 4.81 17.39 -0.92
N ASN A 298 3.93 17.50 0.08
CA ASN A 298 4.32 17.24 1.48
C ASN A 298 4.37 15.73 1.79
N ASP A 299 3.94 14.88 0.86
CA ASP A 299 3.89 13.43 1.04
C ASP A 299 5.13 12.75 0.43
N MET A 300 5.94 12.17 1.32
CA MET A 300 7.16 11.46 0.95
C MET A 300 6.89 10.22 0.10
N ASN A 301 5.87 9.43 0.44
CA ASN A 301 5.53 8.22 -0.30
C ASN A 301 5.15 8.59 -1.73
N ARG A 302 4.41 9.68 -1.89
CA ARG A 302 4.03 10.16 -3.22
C ARG A 302 5.24 10.54 -4.07
N LYS A 303 6.22 11.24 -3.49
CA LYS A 303 7.47 11.60 -4.19
C LYS A 303 8.25 10.38 -4.65
N VAL A 304 8.47 9.44 -3.74
CA VAL A 304 9.21 8.21 -4.02
C VAL A 304 8.53 7.43 -5.14
N PHE A 305 7.20 7.27 -5.07
CA PHE A 305 6.43 6.60 -6.10
C PHE A 305 6.55 7.27 -7.47
N ILE A 306 6.37 8.60 -7.56
CA ILE A 306 6.44 9.32 -8.85
C ILE A 306 7.84 9.16 -9.48
N VAL A 307 8.91 9.23 -8.67
CA VAL A 307 10.27 9.06 -9.18
C VAL A 307 10.54 7.62 -9.62
N ILE A 308 10.13 6.62 -8.83
CA ILE A 308 10.30 5.21 -9.20
C ILE A 308 9.48 4.90 -10.46
N SER A 309 8.23 5.36 -10.54
CA SER A 309 7.37 5.17 -11.71
C SER A 309 8.02 5.75 -12.96
N ARG A 310 8.52 7.00 -12.88
CA ARG A 310 9.22 7.63 -14.00
C ARG A 310 10.47 6.84 -14.41
N LEU A 311 11.28 6.41 -13.45
CA LEU A 311 12.49 5.63 -13.72
C LEU A 311 12.16 4.28 -14.38
N VAL A 312 11.16 3.57 -13.87
CA VAL A 312 10.67 2.30 -14.44
C VAL A 312 10.16 2.52 -15.85
N ASN A 313 9.31 3.52 -16.09
CA ASN A 313 8.79 3.84 -17.42
C ASN A 313 9.93 4.14 -18.41
N ARG A 314 10.95 4.90 -17.98
CA ARG A 314 12.12 5.17 -18.82
C ARG A 314 12.92 3.91 -19.15
N LEU A 315 13.17 3.04 -18.18
CA LEU A 315 13.85 1.78 -18.41
C LEU A 315 13.04 0.86 -19.32
N MET A 316 11.74 0.74 -19.07
CA MET A 316 10.81 -0.01 -19.93
C MET A 316 10.87 0.50 -21.38
N TYR A 317 10.83 1.82 -21.60
CA TYR A 317 11.00 2.39 -22.94
C TYR A 317 12.30 1.96 -23.61
N VAL A 318 13.43 2.08 -22.90
CA VAL A 318 14.76 1.73 -23.45
C VAL A 318 14.81 0.25 -23.87
N TYR A 319 14.36 -0.66 -23.01
CA TYR A 319 14.41 -2.10 -23.29
C TYR A 319 13.35 -2.54 -24.32
N THR A 320 12.18 -1.92 -24.35
CA THR A 320 11.18 -2.14 -25.41
C THR A 320 11.67 -1.62 -26.77
N LYS A 321 12.36 -0.48 -26.82
CA LYS A 321 12.99 0.03 -28.05
C LYS A 321 14.07 -0.92 -28.56
N ARG A 322 14.84 -1.54 -27.66
CA ARG A 322 15.83 -2.59 -28.03
C ARG A 322 15.16 -3.85 -28.61
N LEU A 323 13.98 -4.22 -28.11
CA LEU A 323 13.20 -5.36 -28.63
C LEU A 323 12.59 -5.10 -30.01
N THR A 324 12.14 -3.87 -30.27
CA THR A 324 11.38 -3.51 -31.49
C THR A 324 12.26 -3.13 -32.68
N ARG A 325 13.56 -2.87 -32.49
CA ARG A 325 14.52 -2.72 -33.59
C ARG A 325 14.71 -4.08 -34.30
N THR A 326 14.20 -4.20 -35.52
CA THR A 326 14.39 -5.35 -36.42
C THR A 326 15.88 -5.57 -36.78
N TRP A 327 16.30 -6.84 -36.94
CA TRP A 327 17.66 -7.41 -37.18
C TRP A 327 18.65 -6.57 -38.06
N PRO A 328 20.02 -6.69 -37.96
CA PRO A 328 20.80 -7.73 -37.28
C PRO A 328 22.00 -7.33 -36.36
N PRO A 329 21.90 -6.42 -35.35
CA PRO A 329 22.98 -6.30 -34.36
C PRO A 329 22.73 -7.03 -33.04
N VAL A 330 21.47 -7.33 -32.67
CA VAL A 330 21.13 -7.69 -31.27
C VAL A 330 21.15 -9.21 -31.01
N GLY A 331 20.94 -10.04 -32.04
CA GLY A 331 20.87 -11.50 -31.93
C GLY A 331 19.77 -12.02 -30.99
N ILE A 332 19.54 -13.34 -30.98
CA ILE A 332 18.57 -13.99 -30.08
C ILE A 332 18.92 -13.71 -28.61
N ALA A 333 20.22 -13.66 -28.28
CA ALA A 333 20.70 -13.37 -26.93
C ALA A 333 20.28 -11.98 -26.42
N GLY A 334 20.31 -10.94 -27.27
CA GLY A 334 19.91 -9.61 -26.86
C GLY A 334 18.39 -9.43 -26.70
N ILE A 335 17.59 -10.22 -27.44
CA ILE A 335 16.13 -10.32 -27.23
C ILE A 335 15.86 -10.93 -25.84
N PHE A 336 16.45 -12.09 -25.54
CA PHE A 336 16.31 -12.72 -24.22
C PHE A 336 16.79 -11.82 -23.08
N HIS A 337 17.91 -11.10 -23.28
CA HIS A 337 18.41 -10.15 -22.29
C HIS A 337 17.41 -9.00 -22.04
N SER A 338 16.83 -8.44 -23.10
CA SER A 338 15.87 -7.33 -22.98
C SER A 338 14.56 -7.80 -22.33
N MET A 339 14.04 -8.97 -22.71
CA MET A 339 12.88 -9.58 -22.07
C MET A 339 13.15 -9.91 -20.59
N GLY A 340 14.31 -10.50 -20.28
CA GLY A 340 14.72 -10.80 -18.91
C GLY A 340 14.85 -9.54 -18.06
N THR A 341 15.33 -8.44 -18.65
CA THR A 341 15.44 -7.15 -17.95
C THR A 341 14.07 -6.51 -17.71
N ILE A 342 13.14 -6.58 -18.68
CA ILE A 342 11.74 -6.18 -18.47
C ILE A 342 11.10 -7.02 -17.36
N GLY A 343 11.32 -8.33 -17.36
CA GLY A 343 10.88 -9.21 -16.28
C GLY A 343 11.45 -8.80 -14.93
N LEU A 344 12.75 -8.46 -14.86
CA LEU A 344 13.40 -7.94 -13.66
C LEU A 344 12.77 -6.62 -13.19
N LEU A 345 12.44 -5.69 -14.10
CA LEU A 345 11.76 -4.44 -13.76
C LEU A 345 10.37 -4.69 -13.16
N HIS A 346 9.59 -5.63 -13.71
CA HIS A 346 8.32 -6.04 -13.10
C HIS A 346 8.52 -6.71 -11.74
N MET A 347 9.56 -7.52 -11.58
CA MET A 347 9.90 -8.11 -10.28
C MET A 347 10.26 -7.04 -9.25
N LEU A 348 11.08 -6.05 -9.63
CA LEU A 348 11.46 -4.94 -8.76
C LEU A 348 10.26 -4.06 -8.40
N THR A 349 9.28 -3.91 -9.30
CA THR A 349 8.05 -3.13 -9.06
C THR A 349 6.92 -3.93 -8.43
N SER A 350 7.09 -5.24 -8.27
CA SER A 350 6.07 -6.13 -7.71
C SER A 350 5.52 -5.73 -6.34
N PRO A 351 6.26 -5.08 -5.42
CA PRO A 351 5.68 -4.60 -4.17
C PRO A 351 4.50 -3.64 -4.37
N TYR A 352 4.49 -2.84 -5.44
CA TYR A 352 3.32 -2.00 -5.77
C TYR A 352 2.14 -2.84 -6.23
N TYR A 353 2.34 -3.80 -7.15
CA TYR A 353 1.25 -4.68 -7.62
C TYR A 353 0.64 -5.48 -6.47
N VAL A 354 1.49 -6.05 -5.61
CA VAL A 354 1.09 -6.78 -4.40
C VAL A 354 0.31 -5.87 -3.46
N ALA A 355 0.80 -4.65 -3.21
CA ALA A 355 0.12 -3.72 -2.32
C ALA A 355 -1.27 -3.30 -2.84
N TYR A 356 -1.40 -2.95 -4.13
CA TYR A 356 -2.70 -2.65 -4.73
C TYR A 356 -3.65 -3.85 -4.66
N TYR A 357 -3.17 -5.06 -4.96
CA TYR A 357 -3.98 -6.27 -4.85
C TYR A 357 -4.48 -6.50 -3.42
N HIS A 358 -3.58 -6.47 -2.42
CA HIS A 358 -3.93 -6.77 -1.03
C HIS A 358 -4.84 -5.73 -0.38
N GLN A 359 -4.76 -4.46 -0.78
CA GLN A 359 -5.69 -3.43 -0.28
C GLN A 359 -7.12 -3.60 -0.84
N HIS A 360 -7.30 -4.33 -1.96
CA HIS A 360 -8.58 -4.46 -2.66
C HIS A 360 -9.17 -5.86 -2.74
N ARG A 361 -8.44 -6.90 -2.32
CA ARG A 361 -8.90 -8.29 -2.43
C ARG A 361 -10.22 -8.59 -1.71
N SER A 362 -10.57 -7.81 -0.68
CA SER A 362 -11.73 -8.07 0.18
C SER A 362 -13.01 -7.31 -0.22
N LYS A 363 -13.15 -6.89 -1.49
CA LYS A 363 -14.34 -6.13 -1.97
C LYS A 363 -15.68 -6.86 -1.74
N THR A 364 -15.72 -8.17 -1.96
CA THR A 364 -16.94 -8.97 -1.73
C THR A 364 -17.30 -9.01 -0.25
N LEU A 365 -16.32 -9.27 0.62
CA LEU A 365 -16.49 -9.27 2.07
C LEU A 365 -16.96 -7.89 2.56
N ILE A 366 -16.35 -6.80 2.08
CA ILE A 366 -16.76 -5.43 2.43
C ILE A 366 -18.24 -5.20 2.13
N ARG A 367 -18.71 -5.56 0.92
CA ARG A 367 -20.12 -5.40 0.55
C ARG A 367 -21.05 -6.23 1.43
N GLU A 368 -20.64 -7.44 1.79
CA GLU A 368 -21.43 -8.30 2.67
C GLU A 368 -21.51 -7.73 4.09
N ILE A 369 -20.41 -7.18 4.61
CA ILE A 369 -20.39 -6.47 5.91
C ILE A 369 -21.31 -5.26 5.86
N GLU A 370 -21.17 -4.40 4.83
CA GLU A 370 -22.00 -3.22 4.65
C GLU A 370 -23.49 -3.59 4.66
N HIS A 371 -23.87 -4.67 3.98
CA HIS A 371 -25.24 -5.16 3.97
C HIS A 371 -25.70 -5.72 5.33
N ARG A 372 -24.90 -6.58 5.99
CA ARG A 372 -25.32 -7.25 7.24
C ARG A 372 -25.36 -6.32 8.46
N PHE A 373 -24.58 -5.24 8.43
CA PHE A 373 -24.55 -4.23 9.51
C PHE A 373 -25.42 -3.01 9.20
N ASP A 374 -26.19 -3.03 8.10
CA ASP A 374 -27.08 -1.95 7.66
C ASP A 374 -26.34 -0.62 7.39
N LEU A 375 -25.14 -0.70 6.79
CA LEU A 375 -24.24 0.44 6.52
C LEU A 375 -24.31 0.93 5.06
N THR A 376 -25.25 0.44 4.26
CA THR A 376 -25.30 0.77 2.83
C THR A 376 -25.62 2.24 2.59
N ALA A 377 -24.61 3.01 2.25
CA ALA A 377 -24.77 4.28 1.54
C ALA A 377 -24.81 4.02 0.03
N GLU A 378 -25.73 4.67 -0.69
CA GLU A 378 -25.68 4.69 -2.16
C GLU A 378 -24.39 5.38 -2.60
N GLN A 379 -23.38 4.61 -3.01
CA GLN A 379 -22.20 5.20 -3.63
C GLN A 379 -22.50 5.52 -5.09
N PRO A 380 -22.26 6.76 -5.54
CA PRO A 380 -22.43 7.11 -6.94
C PRO A 380 -21.52 6.22 -7.79
N ARG A 381 -22.10 5.61 -8.84
CA ARG A 381 -21.34 4.74 -9.73
C ARG A 381 -20.37 5.57 -10.57
N LYS A 382 -19.09 5.44 -10.26
CA LYS A 382 -17.98 5.93 -11.07
C LYS A 382 -17.35 4.80 -11.87
N ILE A 383 -17.42 4.88 -13.20
CA ILE A 383 -17.01 3.83 -14.14
C ILE A 383 -15.73 4.24 -14.86
N ALA A 384 -14.73 3.35 -14.86
CA ALA A 384 -13.56 3.45 -15.71
C ALA A 384 -13.76 2.60 -16.98
N LEU A 385 -13.71 3.23 -18.15
CA LEU A 385 -13.74 2.56 -19.44
C LEU A 385 -12.35 2.54 -20.05
N PHE A 386 -11.76 1.36 -20.19
CA PHE A 386 -10.44 1.19 -20.80
C PHE A 386 -10.56 0.97 -22.30
N THR A 387 -9.73 1.68 -23.07
CA THR A 387 -9.69 1.55 -24.53
C THR A 387 -8.31 1.89 -25.12
N ASP A 388 -7.93 1.15 -26.15
CA ASP A 388 -6.70 1.33 -26.91
C ASP A 388 -6.92 2.17 -28.19
N THR A 389 -8.15 2.23 -28.70
CA THR A 389 -8.45 2.68 -30.07
C THR A 389 -9.11 4.06 -30.13
N LEU A 390 -9.03 4.87 -29.06
CA LEU A 390 -9.69 6.17 -29.00
C LEU A 390 -9.22 7.16 -30.08
N HIS A 391 -7.96 7.03 -30.49
CA HIS A 391 -7.31 7.88 -31.49
C HIS A 391 -7.30 7.28 -32.90
N GLU A 392 -7.79 6.06 -33.07
CA GLU A 392 -7.89 5.41 -34.37
C GLU A 392 -9.14 5.86 -35.13
N ILE A 393 -9.06 5.84 -36.46
CA ILE A 393 -10.16 6.19 -37.38
C ILE A 393 -11.15 5.02 -37.46
N ASN A 394 -11.63 4.56 -36.31
CA ASN A 394 -12.48 3.37 -36.18
C ASN A 394 -13.85 3.74 -35.59
N GLY A 395 -14.89 2.94 -35.93
CA GLY A 395 -16.25 3.13 -35.39
C GLY A 395 -16.34 3.03 -33.86
N VAL A 396 -15.36 2.39 -33.23
CA VAL A 396 -15.22 2.26 -31.77
C VAL A 396 -14.99 3.62 -31.11
N ALA A 397 -14.11 4.48 -31.66
CA ALA A 397 -13.84 5.81 -31.10
C ALA A 397 -15.08 6.71 -31.08
N ILE A 398 -15.91 6.66 -32.14
CA ILE A 398 -17.19 7.38 -32.20
C ILE A 398 -18.15 6.86 -31.13
N THR A 399 -18.21 5.53 -30.96
CA THR A 399 -19.07 4.87 -29.98
C THR A 399 -18.70 5.28 -28.55
N ILE A 400 -17.40 5.27 -28.23
CA ILE A 400 -16.89 5.69 -26.91
C ILE A 400 -17.19 7.17 -26.64
N LYS A 401 -16.96 8.06 -27.61
CA LYS A 401 -17.31 9.49 -27.46
C LYS A 401 -18.82 9.71 -27.24
N ARG A 402 -19.67 8.92 -27.92
CA ARG A 402 -21.12 8.92 -27.68
C ARG A 402 -21.46 8.40 -26.28
N MET A 403 -20.78 7.36 -25.80
CA MET A 403 -20.97 6.84 -24.44
C MET A 403 -20.63 7.88 -23.38
N VAL A 404 -19.51 8.60 -23.52
CA VAL A 404 -19.13 9.71 -22.61
C VAL A 404 -20.20 10.79 -22.60
N SER A 405 -20.66 11.21 -23.79
CA SER A 405 -21.71 12.24 -23.92
C SER A 405 -23.02 11.79 -23.29
N THR A 406 -23.40 10.53 -23.50
CA THR A 406 -24.64 9.94 -22.95
C THR A 406 -24.56 9.77 -21.44
N ALA A 407 -23.42 9.32 -20.92
CA ALA A 407 -23.18 9.18 -19.48
C ALA A 407 -23.31 10.55 -18.80
N LYS A 408 -22.68 11.58 -19.37
CA LYS A 408 -22.79 12.97 -18.89
C LYS A 408 -24.24 13.47 -18.89
N ALA A 409 -25.00 13.20 -19.96
CA ALA A 409 -26.42 13.58 -20.04
C ALA A 409 -27.30 12.85 -19.01
N LYS A 410 -26.92 11.63 -18.60
CA LYS A 410 -27.62 10.83 -17.60
C LYS A 410 -27.10 11.03 -16.16
N GLY A 411 -26.15 11.95 -15.95
CA GLY A 411 -25.53 12.17 -14.63
C GLY A 411 -24.70 10.99 -14.13
N LEU A 412 -24.21 10.13 -15.03
CA LEU A 412 -23.31 9.03 -14.70
C LEU A 412 -21.86 9.48 -14.80
N GLU A 413 -21.05 9.18 -13.79
CA GLU A 413 -19.62 9.43 -13.82
C GLU A 413 -18.91 8.34 -14.62
N LEU A 414 -18.60 8.64 -15.89
CA LEU A 414 -17.82 7.78 -16.77
C LEU A 414 -16.53 8.48 -17.15
N VAL A 415 -15.39 7.83 -16.90
CA VAL A 415 -14.07 8.28 -17.35
C VAL A 415 -13.51 7.27 -18.33
N VAL A 416 -13.14 7.73 -19.52
CA VAL A 416 -12.42 6.92 -20.50
C VAL A 416 -10.93 6.99 -20.18
N ILE A 417 -10.29 5.84 -20.07
CA ILE A 417 -8.88 5.70 -19.78
C ILE A 417 -8.20 5.10 -21.01
N THR A 418 -7.22 5.80 -21.56
CA THR A 418 -6.50 5.41 -22.78
C THR A 418 -5.02 5.75 -22.68
N SER A 419 -4.20 5.18 -23.56
CA SER A 419 -2.77 5.45 -23.66
C SER A 419 -2.40 5.79 -25.09
N GLY A 420 -1.69 6.89 -25.29
CA GLY A 420 -1.34 7.39 -26.61
C GLY A 420 -0.06 8.24 -26.59
N SER A 421 0.36 8.71 -27.76
CA SER A 421 1.57 9.54 -27.92
C SER A 421 1.46 10.95 -27.32
N GLY A 422 0.23 11.41 -27.03
CA GLY A 422 -0.03 12.69 -26.37
C GLY A 422 0.45 12.72 -24.92
N THR A 423 0.66 13.92 -24.37
CA THR A 423 0.99 14.10 -22.96
C THR A 423 -0.10 13.57 -22.03
N THR A 424 0.27 13.10 -20.85
CA THR A 424 -0.70 12.69 -19.82
C THR A 424 -1.60 13.86 -19.43
N ALA A 425 -2.90 13.74 -19.67
CA ALA A 425 -3.85 14.81 -19.40
C ALA A 425 -5.29 14.28 -19.30
N PHE A 426 -6.07 14.90 -18.40
CA PHE A 426 -7.51 14.72 -18.32
C PHE A 426 -8.23 15.84 -19.08
N ALA A 427 -9.05 15.49 -20.06
CA ALA A 427 -9.85 16.45 -20.82
C ALA A 427 -11.18 15.82 -21.27
N GLY A 428 -12.30 16.50 -20.99
CA GLY A 428 -13.61 16.10 -21.52
C GLY A 428 -14.10 14.71 -21.10
N GLY A 429 -13.71 14.22 -19.92
CA GLY A 429 -14.05 12.86 -19.46
C GLY A 429 -13.11 11.76 -19.97
N ILE A 430 -11.99 12.15 -20.61
CA ILE A 430 -10.96 11.24 -21.10
C ILE A 430 -9.67 11.52 -20.33
N MET A 431 -9.12 10.49 -19.71
CA MET A 431 -7.76 10.46 -19.18
C MET A 431 -6.85 9.77 -20.19
N ASN A 432 -6.00 10.56 -20.84
CA ASN A 432 -4.92 10.03 -21.67
C ASN A 432 -3.67 9.86 -20.81
N PHE A 433 -3.04 8.70 -20.87
CA PHE A 433 -1.69 8.48 -20.36
C PHE A 433 -0.69 8.56 -21.50
N GLN A 434 0.42 9.25 -21.27
CA GLN A 434 1.52 9.23 -22.23
C GLN A 434 2.10 7.82 -22.31
N SER A 435 2.07 7.25 -23.51
CA SER A 435 2.59 5.92 -23.76
C SER A 435 4.09 5.86 -23.46
N VAL A 436 4.50 4.80 -22.77
CA VAL A 436 5.91 4.49 -22.51
C VAL A 436 6.64 4.20 -23.81
N GLY A 437 5.98 3.52 -24.74
CA GLY A 437 6.49 3.23 -26.09
C GLY A 437 5.36 2.78 -27.01
N GLU A 438 5.66 2.60 -28.30
CA GLU A 438 4.71 2.05 -29.27
C GLU A 438 5.36 0.95 -30.10
N PHE A 439 4.56 -0.01 -30.53
CA PHE A 439 4.98 -0.99 -31.53
C PHE A 439 3.83 -1.26 -32.49
N ALA A 440 4.17 -1.63 -33.71
CA ALA A 440 3.20 -2.09 -34.69
C ALA A 440 3.34 -3.63 -34.84
N LEU A 441 2.21 -4.31 -35.01
CA LEU A 441 2.23 -5.72 -35.36
C LEU A 441 2.69 -5.87 -36.81
N PRO A 442 3.60 -6.81 -37.15
CA PRO A 442 4.02 -7.04 -38.53
C PRO A 442 2.84 -7.29 -39.48
N GLU A 443 1.80 -7.95 -38.98
CA GLU A 443 0.58 -8.30 -39.73
C GLU A 443 -0.40 -7.12 -39.87
N TYR A 444 -0.30 -6.11 -39.00
CA TYR A 444 -1.15 -4.90 -39.01
C TYR A 444 -0.31 -3.65 -38.72
N PRO A 445 0.49 -3.15 -39.68
CA PRO A 445 1.40 -2.02 -39.47
C PRO A 445 0.70 -0.71 -39.10
N GLU A 446 -0.57 -0.57 -39.51
CA GLU A 446 -1.41 0.59 -39.21
C GLU A 446 -1.94 0.59 -37.78
N LEU A 447 -1.95 -0.57 -37.12
CA LEU A 447 -2.37 -0.72 -35.74
C LEU A 447 -1.17 -0.53 -34.81
N LYS A 448 -1.05 0.67 -34.24
CA LYS A 448 -0.01 0.97 -33.26
C LYS A 448 -0.51 0.68 -31.85
N LEU A 449 0.10 -0.29 -31.20
CA LEU A 449 -0.18 -0.61 -29.81
C LEU A 449 0.70 0.23 -28.89
N HIS A 450 0.07 0.89 -27.94
CA HIS A 450 0.68 1.83 -27.00
C HIS A 450 0.88 1.17 -25.63
N PHE A 451 2.13 1.04 -25.19
CA PHE A 451 2.44 0.52 -23.85
C PHE A 451 2.13 1.56 -22.78
N PRO A 452 1.17 1.31 -21.88
CA PRO A 452 0.85 2.29 -20.85
C PRO A 452 1.85 2.32 -19.70
N PRO A 453 1.95 3.46 -19.00
CA PRO A 453 2.69 3.56 -17.75
C PRO A 453 1.88 2.86 -16.63
N LEU A 454 1.99 1.54 -16.55
CA LEU A 454 1.13 0.67 -15.73
C LEU A 454 0.99 1.13 -14.27
N LEU A 455 2.09 1.53 -13.63
CA LEU A 455 2.06 2.03 -12.24
C LEU A 455 1.22 3.30 -12.10
N GLU A 456 1.33 4.23 -13.05
CA GLU A 456 0.56 5.49 -13.04
C GLU A 456 -0.92 5.23 -13.30
N VAL A 457 -1.24 4.28 -14.19
CA VAL A 457 -2.63 3.87 -14.46
C VAL A 457 -3.26 3.26 -13.20
N LEU A 458 -2.56 2.35 -12.51
CA LEU A 458 -3.04 1.73 -11.27
C LEU A 458 -3.23 2.76 -10.16
N ASP A 459 -2.29 3.68 -10.01
CA ASP A 459 -2.35 4.74 -9.02
C ASP A 459 -3.46 5.76 -9.28
N TYR A 460 -3.66 6.16 -10.53
CA TYR A 460 -4.80 6.99 -10.92
C TYR A 460 -6.11 6.27 -10.63
N PHE A 461 -6.19 4.97 -10.93
CA PHE A 461 -7.37 4.18 -10.65
C PHE A 461 -7.72 4.15 -9.16
N GLU A 462 -6.70 4.01 -8.31
CA GLU A 462 -6.83 4.06 -6.85
C GLU A 462 -7.36 5.41 -6.37
N GLN A 463 -6.74 6.51 -6.82
CA GLN A 463 -7.05 7.86 -6.36
C GLN A 463 -8.43 8.32 -6.78
N GLU A 464 -8.86 7.95 -7.98
CA GLU A 464 -10.17 8.33 -8.49
C GLU A 464 -11.31 7.53 -7.85
N GLY A 465 -11.02 6.40 -7.19
CA GLY A 465 -12.02 5.61 -6.47
C GLY A 465 -13.05 4.95 -7.38
N PHE A 466 -12.64 4.43 -8.54
CA PHE A 466 -13.57 3.79 -9.49
C PHE A 466 -14.29 2.58 -8.87
N THR A 467 -15.57 2.47 -9.16
CA THR A 467 -16.47 1.44 -8.58
C THR A 467 -16.77 0.30 -9.56
N ALA A 468 -16.56 0.53 -10.85
CA ALA A 468 -16.75 -0.44 -11.92
C ALA A 468 -15.74 -0.25 -13.05
N VAL A 469 -15.41 -1.35 -13.72
CA VAL A 469 -14.47 -1.39 -14.86
C VAL A 469 -15.22 -1.89 -16.09
N HIS A 470 -14.99 -1.24 -17.22
CA HIS A 470 -15.42 -1.68 -18.54
C HIS A 470 -14.19 -1.71 -19.46
N ALA A 471 -13.69 -2.89 -19.80
CA ALA A 471 -12.67 -3.06 -20.82
C ALA A 471 -13.32 -3.17 -22.21
N SER A 472 -13.14 -2.15 -23.06
CA SER A 472 -13.79 -2.08 -24.37
C SER A 472 -12.96 -2.69 -25.50
N THR A 473 -11.65 -2.86 -25.31
CA THR A 473 -10.72 -3.38 -26.33
C THR A 473 -9.76 -4.37 -25.68
N PRO A 474 -9.29 -5.41 -26.39
CA PRO A 474 -8.36 -6.41 -25.85
C PRO A 474 -6.88 -6.01 -26.00
N GLY A 475 -6.57 -4.71 -26.06
CA GLY A 475 -5.20 -4.22 -26.23
C GLY A 475 -4.50 -3.98 -24.87
N THR A 476 -3.33 -3.35 -24.92
CA THR A 476 -2.44 -3.13 -23.77
C THR A 476 -3.06 -2.30 -22.63
N MET A 477 -4.07 -1.49 -22.92
CA MET A 477 -4.86 -0.76 -21.92
C MET A 477 -6.05 -1.55 -21.38
N GLY A 478 -6.65 -2.43 -22.18
CA GLY A 478 -7.87 -3.15 -21.80
C GLY A 478 -7.66 -4.58 -21.27
N LEU A 479 -6.44 -5.12 -21.36
CA LEU A 479 -6.04 -6.43 -20.81
C LEU A 479 -5.72 -6.39 -19.31
#